data_AF-A0A942RW23-F1
#
_entry.id   AF-A0A942RW23-F1
#
_cell.length_a   1.000
_cell.length_b   1.000
_cell.length_c   1.000
_cell.angle_alpha   90.00
_cell.angle_beta   90.00
_cell.angle_gamma   90.00
#
_symmetry.space_group_name_H-M   'P 1'
#
loop_
_entity.id
_entity.type
_entity.pdbx_description
1 polymer ?
#
loop_
_entity_poly.entity_id
_entity_poly.type
_entity_poly.pdbx_seq_one_letter_code
_entity_poly.pdbx_strand_id
1 'polypeptide(L)'
;MIIEHTIKRPNGSHPKMMDGTVYHFMPNESGDHVAEVVNLDHIDWFLNVSTFRIYKVQPRVVEAQPAPAPLPPNGMPSPMQKDVQGAVVLRAVSLSKSKFRPKVVRGE
;
A
#
# COMPACT_ATOMS: atom_id res chain seq x y z
N MET A 1 -1.23 -10.44 22.33
CA MET A 1 -1.89 -11.20 21.24
C MET A 1 -1.96 -10.31 19.99
N ILE A 2 -1.67 -10.86 18.80
CA ILE A 2 -1.67 -10.05 17.57
C ILE A 2 -3.01 -10.18 16.87
N ILE A 3 -3.65 -9.05 16.60
CA ILE A 3 -4.93 -8.98 15.88
C ILE A 3 -4.68 -8.31 14.53
N GLU A 4 -5.31 -8.84 13.50
CA GLU A 4 -5.31 -8.30 12.14
C GLU A 4 -6.64 -7.60 11.87
N HIS A 5 -6.56 -6.42 11.25
CA HIS A 5 -7.70 -5.73 10.68
C HIS A 5 -7.85 -6.12 9.20
N THR A 6 -8.98 -6.74 8.86
CA THR A 6 -9.23 -7.23 7.49
C THR A 6 -9.42 -6.11 6.47
N ILE A 7 -9.82 -4.91 6.92
CA ILE A 7 -9.99 -3.75 6.05
C ILE A 7 -8.65 -3.04 5.87
N LYS A 8 -8.05 -3.24 4.70
CA LYS A 8 -6.77 -2.64 4.34
C LYS A 8 -6.95 -1.17 3.94
N ARG A 9 -6.40 -0.25 4.72
CA ARG A 9 -6.40 1.20 4.43
C ARG A 9 -4.97 1.72 4.25
N PRO A 10 -4.73 2.68 3.34
CA PRO A 10 -3.38 3.20 3.07
C PRO A 10 -2.72 3.81 4.31
N ASN A 11 -3.51 4.43 5.20
CA ASN A 11 -3.02 5.04 6.45
C ASN A 11 -3.29 4.18 7.68
N GLY A 12 -3.66 2.90 7.50
CA GLY A 12 -4.05 2.02 8.59
C GLY A 12 -5.40 2.39 9.23
N SER A 13 -5.62 1.88 10.44
CA SER A 13 -6.83 2.16 11.23
C SER A 13 -6.46 2.36 12.70
N HIS A 14 -7.16 3.30 13.34
CA HIS A 14 -6.87 3.77 14.69
C HIS A 14 -8.12 3.69 15.58
N PRO A 15 -8.66 2.49 15.85
CA PRO A 15 -9.77 2.35 16.78
C PRO A 15 -9.35 2.80 18.17
N LYS A 16 -10.18 3.65 18.78
CA LYS A 16 -10.05 4.13 20.15
C LYS A 16 -11.02 3.37 21.04
N MET A 17 -10.51 2.79 22.12
CA MET A 17 -11.30 2.08 23.13
C MET A 17 -11.95 3.02 24.14
N MET A 18 -12.87 2.48 24.95
CA MET A 18 -13.60 3.25 25.98
C MET A 18 -12.69 3.79 27.09
N ASP A 19 -11.62 3.06 27.44
CA ASP A 19 -10.59 3.48 28.39
C ASP A 19 -9.62 4.53 27.81
N GLY A 20 -9.74 4.82 26.51
CA GLY A 20 -8.92 5.81 25.81
C GLY A 20 -7.71 5.22 25.11
N THR A 21 -7.39 3.93 25.28
CA THR A 21 -6.31 3.27 24.53
C THR A 21 -6.59 3.30 23.03
N VAL A 22 -5.57 3.67 22.26
CA VAL A 22 -5.62 3.70 20.79
C VAL A 22 -4.71 2.60 20.25
N TYR A 23 -5.28 1.73 19.41
CA TYR A 23 -4.51 0.70 18.72
C TYR A 23 -4.20 1.14 17.29
N HIS A 24 -2.97 0.91 16.85
CA HIS A 24 -2.51 1.28 15.52
C HIS A 24 -2.40 0.05 14.64
N PHE A 25 -3.41 -0.19 13.80
CA PHE A 25 -3.38 -1.26 12.80
C PHE A 25 -2.71 -0.73 11.54
N MET A 26 -1.39 -0.90 11.46
CA MET A 26 -0.55 -0.45 10.34
C MET A 26 -0.11 -1.64 9.48
N PRO A 27 0.13 -1.44 8.18
CA PRO A 27 0.62 -2.50 7.31
C PRO A 27 2.02 -2.94 7.74
N ASN A 28 2.21 -4.25 7.92
CA ASN A 28 3.52 -4.87 8.13
C ASN A 28 4.25 -5.10 6.78
N GLU A 29 5.42 -5.74 6.82
CA GLU A 29 6.21 -6.09 5.62
C GLU A 29 5.46 -7.00 4.62
N SER A 30 4.44 -7.73 5.09
CA SER A 30 3.56 -8.55 4.24
C SER A 30 2.35 -7.78 3.71
N GLY A 31 2.15 -6.53 4.13
CA GLY A 31 1.00 -5.71 3.78
C GLY A 31 -0.28 -6.06 4.57
N ASP A 32 -0.12 -6.71 5.73
CA ASP A 32 -1.22 -7.02 6.65
C ASP A 32 -1.29 -6.01 7.77
N HIS A 33 -2.50 -5.55 8.09
CA HIS A 33 -2.74 -4.51 9.07
C HIS A 33 -2.86 -5.12 10.45
N VAL A 34 -1.75 -5.16 11.19
CA VAL A 34 -1.67 -5.84 12.49
C VAL A 34 -1.42 -4.87 13.63
N ALA A 35 -1.94 -5.19 14.81
CA ALA A 35 -1.63 -4.51 16.05
C ALA A 35 -1.47 -5.52 17.19
N GLU A 36 -0.55 -5.23 18.12
CA GLU A 36 -0.43 -6.00 19.33
C GLU A 36 -1.40 -5.50 20.40
N VAL A 37 -2.23 -6.40 20.91
CA VAL A 37 -3.21 -6.14 21.95
C VAL A 37 -2.88 -7.01 23.15
N VAL A 38 -2.63 -6.37 24.29
CA VAL A 38 -2.26 -7.05 25.55
C VAL A 38 -3.48 -7.24 26.46
N ASN A 39 -4.44 -6.30 26.42
CA ASN A 39 -5.63 -6.34 27.26
C ASN A 39 -6.66 -7.36 26.74
N LEU A 40 -7.07 -8.30 27.59
CA LEU A 40 -8.02 -9.37 27.27
C LEU A 40 -9.40 -8.84 26.91
N ASP A 41 -9.90 -7.82 27.62
CA ASP A 41 -11.20 -7.20 27.33
C ASP A 41 -11.22 -6.58 25.93
N HIS A 42 -10.10 -5.97 25.53
CA HIS A 42 -9.97 -5.36 24.20
C HIS A 42 -9.87 -6.43 23.11
N ILE A 43 -9.22 -7.55 23.40
CA ILE A 43 -9.14 -8.70 22.50
C ILE A 43 -10.54 -9.25 22.23
N ASP A 44 -11.33 -9.51 23.29
CA ASP A 44 -12.70 -10.02 23.14
C ASP A 44 -13.56 -9.05 22.31
N TRP A 45 -13.49 -7.76 22.61
CA TRP A 45 -14.20 -6.73 21.85
C TRP A 45 -13.83 -6.74 20.37
N PHE A 46 -12.53 -6.79 20.03
CA PHE A 46 -12.10 -6.84 18.65
C PHE A 46 -12.57 -8.12 17.97
N LEU A 47 -12.45 -9.28 18.61
CA LEU A 47 -12.84 -10.57 18.03
C LEU A 47 -14.36 -10.71 17.84
N ASN A 48 -15.15 -9.97 18.60
CA ASN A 48 -16.60 -9.89 18.41
C ASN A 48 -16.99 -9.04 17.18
N VAL A 49 -16.08 -8.21 16.68
CA VAL A 49 -16.29 -7.40 15.47
C VAL A 49 -15.77 -8.15 14.25
N SER A 50 -16.64 -8.38 13.28
CA SER A 50 -16.37 -9.18 12.06
C SER A 50 -15.23 -8.67 11.18
N THR A 51 -14.79 -7.43 11.35
CA THR A 51 -13.68 -6.86 10.60
C THR A 51 -12.30 -7.20 11.18
N PHE A 52 -12.23 -7.77 12.39
CA PHE A 52 -10.97 -8.14 13.02
C PHE A 52 -10.86 -9.66 13.17
N ARG A 53 -9.63 -10.17 13.10
CA ARG A 53 -9.34 -11.59 13.29
C ARG A 53 -8.01 -11.80 13.97
N ILE A 54 -7.83 -12.96 14.58
CA ILE A 54 -6.53 -13.36 15.13
C ILE A 54 -5.53 -13.44 13.98
N TYR A 55 -4.41 -12.71 14.09
CA TYR A 55 -3.33 -12.82 13.11
C TYR A 55 -2.67 -14.19 13.26
N LYS A 56 -3.01 -15.11 12.35
CA LYS A 56 -2.33 -16.40 12.23
C LYS A 56 -1.15 -16.17 11.30
N VAL A 57 0.06 -16.35 11.80
CA VAL A 57 1.26 -16.45 10.97
C VAL A 57 1.10 -17.71 10.13
N GLN A 58 0.44 -17.58 8.97
CA GLN A 58 0.53 -18.63 7.97
C GLN A 58 1.97 -18.60 7.47
N PRO A 59 2.69 -19.73 7.43
CA PRO A 59 3.96 -19.78 6.76
C PRO A 59 3.71 -19.32 5.33
N ARG A 60 4.30 -18.19 4.95
CA ARG A 60 4.21 -17.66 3.60
C ARG A 60 4.77 -18.75 2.70
N VAL A 61 3.89 -19.50 2.04
CA VAL A 61 4.29 -20.41 0.97
C VAL A 61 4.77 -19.47 -0.12
N VAL A 62 6.08 -19.24 -0.15
CA VAL A 62 6.74 -18.60 -1.29
C VAL A 62 6.56 -19.61 -2.40
N GLU A 63 5.47 -19.47 -3.15
CA GLU A 63 5.26 -20.21 -4.39
C GLU A 63 6.44 -19.82 -5.28
N ALA A 64 7.43 -20.71 -5.32
CA ALA A 64 8.62 -20.53 -6.13
C ALA A 64 8.12 -20.33 -7.55
N GLN A 65 8.25 -19.11 -8.08
CA GLN A 65 7.92 -18.86 -9.47
C GLN A 65 8.70 -19.89 -10.30
N PRO A 66 8.02 -20.66 -11.18
CA PRO A 66 8.71 -21.58 -12.07
C PRO A 66 9.79 -20.79 -12.80
N ALA A 67 11.03 -21.31 -12.75
CA ALA A 67 12.19 -20.66 -13.33
C ALA A 67 11.86 -20.20 -14.76
N PRO A 68 12.20 -18.94 -15.13
CA PRO A 68 11.94 -18.47 -16.48
C PRO A 68 12.55 -19.45 -17.48
N ALA A 69 11.74 -19.87 -18.45
CA ALA A 69 12.16 -20.82 -19.48
C ALA A 69 13.46 -20.31 -20.16
N PRO A 70 14.39 -21.21 -20.51
CA PRO A 70 15.63 -20.84 -21.17
C PRO A 70 15.33 -20.06 -22.44
N LEU A 71 15.92 -18.86 -22.55
CA LEU A 71 15.83 -18.01 -23.73
C LEU A 71 16.26 -18.80 -24.97
N PRO A 72 15.56 -18.67 -26.12
CA PRO A 72 16.02 -19.28 -27.36
C PRO A 72 17.39 -18.70 -27.74
N PRO A 73 18.30 -19.50 -28.34
CA PRO A 73 19.60 -19.04 -28.75
C PRO A 73 19.44 -17.90 -29.77
N ASN A 74 20.06 -16.78 -29.40
CA ASN A 74 20.16 -15.54 -30.13
C ASN A 74 20.59 -15.81 -31.59
N GLY A 75 19.63 -15.77 -32.51
CA GLY A 75 19.86 -15.83 -33.93
C GLY A 75 20.54 -14.54 -34.39
N MET A 76 21.80 -14.69 -34.81
CA MET A 76 22.57 -13.89 -35.77
C MET A 76 22.25 -12.38 -35.88
N PRO A 77 23.21 -11.48 -35.58
CA PRO A 77 23.06 -10.07 -35.91
C PRO A 77 23.09 -9.88 -37.42
N SER A 78 21.98 -9.46 -38.01
CA SER A 78 21.98 -8.82 -39.33
C SER A 78 22.68 -7.45 -39.20
N PRO A 79 23.79 -7.20 -39.91
CA PRO A 79 24.35 -5.86 -40.01
C PRO A 79 23.55 -5.04 -41.02
N MET A 80 23.54 -3.72 -40.80
CA MET A 80 22.97 -2.65 -41.62
C MET A 80 21.54 -2.23 -41.25
N GLN A 81 21.44 -1.10 -40.55
CA GLN A 81 21.15 0.14 -41.27
C GLN A 81 21.66 1.36 -40.51
N LYS A 82 22.35 2.20 -41.30
CA LYS A 82 23.02 3.43 -40.95
C LYS A 82 22.02 4.58 -40.81
N ASP A 83 22.46 5.59 -40.06
CA ASP A 83 22.09 7.00 -40.14
C ASP A 83 20.61 7.39 -39.85
N VAL A 84 20.43 8.23 -38.83
CA VAL A 84 20.18 9.66 -39.03
C VAL A 84 20.19 10.36 -37.66
N GLN A 85 21.16 11.25 -37.49
CA GLN A 85 21.17 12.27 -36.45
C GLN A 85 20.03 13.26 -36.72
N GLY A 86 19.28 13.65 -35.68
CA GLY A 86 18.18 14.58 -35.86
C GLY A 86 17.68 15.22 -34.57
N ALA A 87 18.30 16.35 -34.23
CA ALA A 87 17.67 17.55 -33.69
C ALA A 87 17.03 17.53 -32.28
N VAL A 88 17.75 18.21 -31.38
CA VAL A 88 17.29 19.07 -30.28
C VAL A 88 15.94 19.74 -30.54
N VAL A 89 15.00 19.64 -29.58
CA VAL A 89 14.03 20.71 -29.31
C VAL A 89 13.91 20.94 -27.80
N LEU A 90 14.33 22.15 -27.43
CA LEU A 90 14.14 22.84 -26.16
C LEU A 90 12.65 23.19 -25.90
N ARG A 91 12.40 23.62 -24.65
CA ARG A 91 11.25 24.39 -24.14
C ARG A 91 10.06 23.55 -23.65
N ALA A 92 9.33 23.96 -22.63
CA ALA A 92 9.50 24.98 -21.60
C ALA A 92 8.42 24.72 -20.54
N VAL A 93 8.74 25.20 -19.33
CA VAL A 93 7.86 25.58 -18.22
C VAL A 93 6.38 25.78 -18.59
N SER A 94 5.48 25.18 -17.81
CA SER A 94 4.13 25.72 -17.64
C SER A 94 3.67 25.59 -16.19
N LEU A 95 3.67 26.73 -15.51
CA LEU A 95 2.92 26.98 -14.28
C LEU A 95 1.43 26.80 -14.55
N SER A 96 0.70 26.20 -13.61
CA SER A 96 -0.76 26.34 -13.54
C SER A 96 -1.21 26.46 -12.09
N LYS A 97 -1.33 27.71 -11.65
CA LYS A 97 -2.13 28.14 -10.48
C LYS A 97 -3.62 27.92 -10.75
N SER A 98 -4.35 27.34 -9.81
CA SER A 98 -5.81 27.51 -9.59
C SER A 98 -6.24 26.54 -8.48
N LYS A 99 -7.15 26.81 -7.53
CA LYS A 99 -8.08 27.90 -7.24
C LYS A 99 -8.45 27.69 -5.77
N PHE A 100 -8.20 28.65 -4.88
CA PHE A 100 -9.22 29.52 -4.33
C PHE A 100 -10.57 28.83 -4.06
N ARG A 101 -10.90 28.58 -2.78
CA ARG A 101 -12.27 28.48 -2.29
C ARG A 101 -12.41 29.38 -1.06
N PRO A 102 -13.19 30.47 -1.12
CA PRO A 102 -13.61 31.19 0.08
C PRO A 102 -14.74 30.38 0.73
N LYS A 103 -14.63 30.07 2.02
CA LYS A 103 -15.81 29.66 2.80
C LYS A 103 -16.39 30.91 3.45
N VAL A 104 -17.59 31.21 2.98
CA VAL A 104 -18.51 32.26 3.39
C VAL A 104 -18.72 32.24 4.90
N VAL A 105 -18.73 33.45 5.46
CA VAL A 105 -19.08 33.81 6.83
C VAL A 105 -20.62 33.86 6.96
N ARG A 106 -21.09 33.55 8.18
CA ARG A 106 -22.29 34.09 8.89
C ARG A 106 -23.60 33.29 8.91
N GLY A 107 -24.20 33.36 10.10
CA GLY A 107 -25.58 33.05 10.48
C GLY A 107 -25.58 31.99 11.59
N GLU A 108 -25.99 32.22 12.82
CA GLU A 108 -26.60 33.33 13.58
C GLU A 108 -26.31 33.05 15.07
#